data_AF-A0A6M8FPD7-F1
#
_entry.id   AF-A0A6M8FPD7-F1
#
_cell.length_a   1.000
_cell.length_b   1.000
_cell.length_c   1.000
_cell.angle_alpha   90.00
_cell.angle_beta   90.00
_cell.angle_gamma   90.00
#
_symmetry.space_group_name_H-M   'P 1'
#
loop_
_entity.id
_entity.type
_entity.pdbx_description
1 polymer ?
#
loop_
_entity_poly.entity_id
_entity_poly.type
_entity_poly.pdbx_seq_one_letter_code
_entity_poly.pdbx_strand_id
1 'polypeptide(L)'
;MKSRVLPVTAHNLPSEHPRLSMRLALWLLESPRLGHSASIKRLAGRLLKQPARQGVVVAQSRLGQLLCRDCGNARDRRIGLELLRQAARSGDARAQLELGRLYSQPRQREPQQARHWLELAAAQGSHEAARLLGRLPKSA
;
A
#
# COMPACT_ATOMS: atom_id res chain seq x y z
N MET A 1 -29.88 33.72 30.09
CA MET A 1 -29.75 32.61 29.12
C MET A 1 -29.67 33.18 27.71
N LYS A 2 -28.47 33.38 27.16
CA LYS A 2 -28.26 33.66 25.73
C LYS A 2 -27.10 32.80 25.27
N SER A 3 -27.44 31.72 24.58
CA SER A 3 -26.53 30.69 24.10
C SER A 3 -25.54 31.31 23.11
N ARG A 4 -24.25 31.30 23.49
CA ARG A 4 -23.13 31.73 22.68
C ARG A 4 -22.89 30.65 21.62
N VAL A 5 -23.42 30.86 20.41
CA VAL A 5 -23.08 30.03 19.25
C VAL A 5 -21.66 30.41 18.83
N LEU A 6 -20.70 29.55 19.15
CA LEU A 6 -19.34 29.68 18.63
C LEU A 6 -19.37 29.30 17.14
N PRO A 7 -18.75 30.08 16.24
CA PRO A 7 -18.57 29.64 14.87
C PRO A 7 -17.61 28.45 14.87
N VAL A 8 -18.10 27.29 14.43
CA VAL A 8 -17.25 26.16 14.06
C VAL A 8 -16.48 26.59 12.82
N THR A 9 -15.35 27.24 13.04
CA THR A 9 -14.34 27.42 12.02
C THR A 9 -13.84 26.03 11.66
N ALA A 10 -14.14 25.61 10.43
CA ALA A 10 -13.51 24.46 9.78
C ALA A 10 -12.03 24.82 9.55
N HIS A 11 -11.26 24.89 10.64
CA HIS A 11 -9.82 24.91 10.58
C HIS A 11 -9.40 23.51 10.17
N ASN A 12 -8.79 23.45 9.00
CA ASN A 12 -7.95 22.37 8.52
C ASN A 12 -7.07 21.90 9.70
N LEU A 13 -7.52 20.89 10.46
CA LEU A 13 -6.76 20.37 11.59
C LEU A 13 -5.42 19.92 11.00
N PRO A 14 -4.29 20.56 11.34
CA PRO A 14 -3.01 19.94 11.07
C PRO A 14 -3.08 18.55 11.68
N SER A 15 -2.49 17.57 11.00
CA SER A 15 -2.36 16.21 11.49
C SER A 15 -1.52 16.24 12.77
N GLU A 16 -2.13 16.59 13.90
CA GLU A 16 -1.49 16.83 15.20
C GLU A 16 -0.67 15.62 15.66
N HIS A 17 -0.99 14.42 15.12
CA HIS A 17 -0.19 13.22 15.33
C HIS A 17 -0.11 12.36 14.05
N PRO A 18 0.81 12.65 13.12
CA PRO A 18 0.98 11.86 11.89
C PRO A 18 1.36 10.41 12.18
N ARG A 19 1.99 10.17 13.34
CA ARG A 19 2.30 8.83 13.86
C ARG A 19 1.05 8.08 14.33
N LEU A 20 0.09 8.75 14.96
CA LEU A 20 -1.16 8.13 15.42
C LEU A 20 -2.10 7.86 14.25
N SER A 21 -2.20 8.79 13.29
CA SER A 21 -3.02 8.61 12.09
C SER A 21 -2.52 7.46 11.22
N MET A 22 -1.20 7.32 11.06
CA MET A 22 -0.61 6.18 10.37
C MET A 22 -0.88 4.86 11.11
N ARG A 23 -0.65 4.81 12.43
CA ARG A 23 -0.89 3.60 13.22
C ARG A 23 -2.35 3.15 13.16
N LEU A 24 -3.29 4.10 13.20
CA LEU A 24 -4.70 3.83 12.98
C LEU A 24 -4.96 3.27 11.58
N ALA A 25 -4.37 3.87 10.54
CA ALA A 25 -4.54 3.39 9.17
C ALA A 25 -4.05 1.95 8.99
N LEU A 26 -2.91 1.60 9.61
CA LEU A 26 -2.39 0.23 9.59
C LEU A 26 -3.32 -0.73 10.32
N TRP A 27 -3.75 -0.37 11.53
CA TRP A 27 -4.67 -1.19 12.33
C TRP A 27 -6.00 -1.44 11.59
N LEU A 28 -6.53 -0.43 10.91
CA LEU A 28 -7.75 -0.55 10.09
C LEU A 28 -7.59 -1.55 8.94
N LEU A 29 -6.40 -1.59 8.31
CA LEU A 29 -6.11 -2.51 7.20
C LEU A 29 -5.79 -3.94 7.67
N GLU A 30 -5.28 -4.10 8.89
CA GLU A 30 -4.92 -5.39 9.47
C GLU A 30 -6.12 -6.10 10.13
N SER A 31 -7.14 -5.33 10.51
CA SER A 31 -8.36 -5.85 11.12
C SER A 31 -9.12 -6.78 10.15
N PRO A 32 -9.26 -8.10 10.42
CA PRO A 32 -9.87 -9.05 9.48
C PRO A 32 -11.32 -8.71 9.10
N ARG A 33 -12.06 -8.13 10.05
CA ARG A 33 -13.46 -7.74 9.90
C ARG A 33 -13.65 -6.42 9.14
N LEU A 34 -12.66 -5.52 9.17
CA LEU A 34 -12.80 -4.14 8.70
C LEU A 34 -11.96 -3.85 7.44
N GLY A 35 -10.81 -4.51 7.28
CA GLY A 35 -9.85 -4.24 6.21
C GLY A 35 -10.37 -4.54 4.80
N HIS A 36 -11.43 -5.34 4.69
CA HIS A 36 -12.07 -5.66 3.41
C HIS A 36 -13.09 -4.60 2.97
N SER A 37 -13.57 -3.73 3.88
CA SER A 37 -14.57 -2.72 3.56
C SER A 37 -13.99 -1.57 2.73
N ALA A 38 -14.61 -1.28 1.59
CA ALA A 38 -14.17 -0.20 0.68
C ALA A 38 -14.12 1.18 1.37
N SER A 39 -15.02 1.44 2.32
CA SER A 39 -15.00 2.70 3.09
C SER A 39 -13.80 2.78 4.03
N ILE A 40 -13.43 1.66 4.68
CA ILE A 40 -12.26 1.58 5.54
C ILE A 40 -10.97 1.71 4.72
N LYS A 41 -10.88 1.03 3.58
CA LYS A 41 -9.75 1.17 2.64
C LYS A 41 -9.56 2.60 2.15
N ARG A 42 -10.65 3.28 1.78
CA ARG A 42 -10.61 4.71 1.39
C ARG A 42 -10.15 5.60 2.54
N LEU A 43 -10.61 5.35 3.76
CA LEU A 43 -10.17 6.09 4.95
C LEU A 43 -8.69 5.86 5.22
N ALA A 44 -8.24 4.61 5.29
CA ALA A 44 -6.84 4.26 5.47
C ALA A 44 -5.96 4.87 4.36
N GLY A 45 -6.40 4.80 3.10
CA GLY A 45 -5.70 5.45 1.99
C GLY A 45 -5.52 6.95 2.20
N ARG A 46 -6.54 7.68 2.69
CA ARG A 46 -6.42 9.11 3.03
C ARG A 46 -5.38 9.36 4.12
N LEU A 47 -5.41 8.56 5.19
CA LEU A 47 -4.47 8.68 6.31
C LEU A 47 -3.02 8.39 5.89
N LEU A 48 -2.83 7.49 4.91
CA LEU A 48 -1.50 7.10 4.41
C LEU A 48 -0.92 8.07 3.38
N LYS A 49 -1.71 8.98 2.79
CA LYS A 49 -1.24 9.91 1.73
C LYS A 49 -0.08 10.79 2.18
N GLN A 50 -0.20 11.46 3.32
CA GLN A 50 0.85 12.33 3.83
C GLN A 50 2.13 11.55 4.20
N PRO A 51 2.10 10.48 5.01
CA PRO A 51 3.32 9.75 5.36
C PRO A 51 3.97 9.08 4.14
N ALA A 52 3.19 8.61 3.16
CA ALA A 52 3.75 8.09 1.91
C ALA A 52 4.51 9.17 1.11
N ARG A 53 4.00 10.41 1.09
CA ARG A 53 4.69 11.58 0.48
C ARG A 53 5.95 11.97 1.24
N GLN A 54 5.99 11.75 2.55
CA GLN A 54 7.15 11.98 3.41
C GLN A 54 8.21 10.87 3.30
N GLY A 55 8.03 9.87 2.43
CA GLY A 55 9.00 8.80 2.25
C GLY A 55 8.87 7.65 3.25
N VAL A 56 7.80 7.61 4.06
CA VAL A 56 7.61 6.52 5.02
C VAL A 56 7.30 5.23 4.25
N VAL A 57 8.29 4.33 4.22
CA VAL A 57 8.31 3.09 3.42
C VAL A 57 7.05 2.25 3.61
N VAL A 58 6.65 2.02 4.86
CA VAL A 58 5.43 1.23 5.18
C VAL A 58 4.17 1.90 4.63
N ALA A 59 4.09 3.23 4.67
CA ALA A 59 2.96 3.97 4.15
C ALA A 59 2.92 3.94 2.61
N GLN A 60 4.08 4.06 1.96
CA GLN A 60 4.21 3.88 0.50
C GLN A 60 3.75 2.47 0.08
N SER A 61 4.20 1.43 0.78
CA SER A 61 3.81 0.04 0.54
C SER A 61 2.29 -0.16 0.66
N ARG A 62 1.68 0.30 1.77
CA ARG A 62 0.24 0.14 2.02
C ARG A 62 -0.62 0.97 1.08
N LEU A 63 -0.27 2.24 0.85
CA LEU A 63 -1.01 3.08 -0.09
C LEU A 63 -0.87 2.56 -1.52
N GLY A 64 0.33 2.12 -1.92
CA GLY A 64 0.58 1.51 -3.22
C GLY A 64 -0.26 0.27 -3.45
N GLN A 65 -0.32 -0.63 -2.46
CA GLN A 65 -1.18 -1.83 -2.50
C GLN A 65 -2.66 -1.46 -2.70
N LEU A 66 -3.18 -0.49 -1.95
CA LEU A 66 -4.57 -0.02 -2.09
C LEU A 66 -4.85 0.54 -3.48
N LEU A 67 -3.97 1.40 -4.00
CA LEU A 67 -4.15 2.02 -5.32
C LEU A 67 -4.02 0.99 -6.46
N CYS A 68 -3.21 -0.05 -6.32
CA CYS A 68 -3.07 -1.09 -7.33
C CYS A 68 -4.23 -2.09 -7.33
N ARG A 69 -4.76 -2.45 -6.15
CA ARG A 69 -5.78 -3.50 -6.00
C ARG A 69 -7.21 -2.99 -6.03
N ASP A 70 -7.46 -1.81 -5.45
CA ASP A 70 -8.82 -1.34 -5.15
C ASP A 70 -9.25 -0.13 -6.01
N CYS A 71 -8.35 0.46 -6.82
CA CYS A 71 -8.70 1.56 -7.72
C CYS A 71 -8.96 1.09 -9.16
N GLY A 72 -10.16 1.39 -9.66
CA GLY A 72 -10.58 1.07 -11.02
C GLY A 72 -9.90 1.89 -12.12
N ASN A 73 -9.39 3.08 -11.80
CA ASN A 73 -8.78 3.97 -12.79
C ASN A 73 -7.29 3.68 -13.03
N ALA A 74 -6.80 3.97 -14.24
CA ALA A 74 -5.42 3.69 -14.64
C ALA A 74 -4.38 4.62 -13.98
N ARG A 75 -4.79 5.87 -13.67
CA ARG A 75 -3.90 6.88 -13.07
C ARG A 75 -3.47 6.46 -11.66
N ASP A 76 -4.42 6.08 -10.83
CA ASP A 76 -4.18 5.62 -9.46
C ASP A 76 -3.34 4.35 -9.45
N ARG A 77 -3.60 3.40 -10.36
CA ARG A 77 -2.75 2.23 -10.51
C ARG A 77 -1.30 2.58 -10.82
N ARG A 78 -1.04 3.58 -11.68
CA ARG A 78 0.32 4.05 -11.99
C ARG A 78 1.00 4.64 -10.75
N ILE A 79 0.29 5.51 -10.02
CA ILE A 79 0.78 6.09 -8.76
C ILE A 79 1.07 4.99 -7.74
N GLY A 80 0.17 4.01 -7.62
CA GLY A 80 0.34 2.88 -6.72
C GLY A 80 1.59 2.04 -7.05
N LEU A 81 1.83 1.80 -8.34
CA LEU A 81 3.01 1.07 -8.79
C LEU A 81 4.31 1.82 -8.47
N GLU A 82 4.33 3.14 -8.63
CA GLU A 82 5.47 3.98 -8.27
C GLU A 82 5.76 3.94 -6.77
N LEU A 83 4.73 4.02 -5.92
CA LEU A 83 4.86 3.91 -4.47
C LEU A 83 5.37 2.52 -4.06
N LEU A 84 4.87 1.45 -4.68
CA LEU A 84 5.36 0.09 -4.45
C LEU A 84 6.83 -0.05 -4.87
N ARG A 85 7.23 0.50 -6.01
CA ARG A 85 8.63 0.50 -6.46
C ARG A 85 9.55 1.23 -5.50
N GLN A 86 9.11 2.36 -4.94
CA GLN A 86 9.87 3.08 -3.92
C GLN A 86 10.03 2.24 -2.65
N ALA A 87 8.94 1.71 -2.11
CA ALA A 87 8.97 0.90 -0.90
C ALA A 87 9.80 -0.39 -1.08
N ALA A 88 9.68 -1.06 -2.22
CA ALA A 88 10.40 -2.29 -2.53
C ALA A 88 11.91 -2.07 -2.65
N ARG A 89 12.34 -0.95 -3.26
CA ARG A 89 13.76 -0.54 -3.29
C ARG A 89 14.31 -0.24 -1.90
N SER A 90 13.47 0.26 -1.00
CA SER A 90 13.82 0.46 0.41
C SER A 90 13.74 -0.81 1.26
N GLY A 91 13.54 -1.99 0.63
CA GLY A 91 13.58 -3.28 1.31
C GLY A 91 12.24 -3.81 1.83
N ASP A 92 11.12 -3.11 1.63
CA ASP A 92 9.82 -3.56 2.15
C ASP A 92 9.37 -4.88 1.51
N ALA A 93 9.41 -5.97 2.27
CA ALA A 93 9.06 -7.31 1.80
C ALA A 93 7.64 -7.40 1.21
N ARG A 94 6.71 -6.61 1.75
CA ARG A 94 5.31 -6.58 1.28
C ARG A 94 5.22 -5.90 -0.08
N ALA A 95 5.91 -4.79 -0.29
CA ALA A 95 5.96 -4.10 -1.57
C ALA A 95 6.66 -4.94 -2.64
N GLN A 96 7.75 -5.62 -2.29
CA GLN A 96 8.44 -6.57 -3.18
C GLN A 96 7.50 -7.71 -3.60
N LEU A 97 6.77 -8.30 -2.64
CA LEU A 97 5.76 -9.32 -2.93
C LEU A 97 4.63 -8.80 -3.85
N GLU A 98 4.14 -7.57 -3.62
CA GLU A 98 3.12 -6.97 -4.49
C GLU A 98 3.63 -6.70 -5.91
N LEU A 99 4.84 -6.15 -6.06
CA LEU A 99 5.45 -5.97 -7.39
C LEU A 99 5.64 -7.31 -8.10
N GLY A 100 6.14 -8.30 -7.38
CA GLY A 100 6.28 -9.67 -7.86
C GLY A 100 4.97 -10.23 -8.43
N ARG A 101 3.87 -10.07 -7.68
CA ARG A 101 2.53 -10.45 -8.15
C ARG A 101 2.10 -9.67 -9.39
N LEU A 102 2.27 -8.35 -9.39
CA LEU A 102 1.85 -7.49 -10.50
C LEU A 102 2.59 -7.90 -11.79
N TYR A 103 3.91 -8.10 -11.73
CA TYR A 103 4.70 -8.51 -12.87
C TYR A 103 4.48 -9.96 -13.31
N SER A 104 4.06 -10.84 -12.40
CA SER A 104 3.67 -12.22 -12.74
C SER A 104 2.34 -12.30 -13.50
N GLN A 105 1.56 -11.21 -13.57
CA GLN A 105 0.29 -11.22 -14.28
C GLN A 105 0.51 -11.40 -15.78
N PRO A 106 -0.36 -12.17 -16.47
CA PRO A 106 -0.24 -12.43 -17.91
C PRO A 106 -0.23 -11.16 -18.77
N ARG A 107 -0.75 -10.05 -18.24
CA ARG A 107 -0.85 -8.77 -18.92
C ARG A 107 0.47 -7.99 -18.96
N GLN A 108 1.34 -8.15 -17.96
CA GLN A 108 2.64 -7.46 -17.92
C GLN A 108 3.70 -8.25 -18.71
N ARG A 109 3.67 -9.60 -18.66
CA ARG A 109 4.64 -10.49 -19.32
C ARG A 109 6.12 -10.19 -18.96
N GLU A 110 6.39 -9.84 -17.71
CA GLU A 110 7.75 -9.55 -17.22
C GLU A 110 8.20 -10.58 -16.17
N PRO A 111 8.36 -11.87 -16.54
CA PRO A 111 8.64 -12.94 -15.58
C PRO A 111 9.97 -12.75 -14.85
N GLN A 112 10.96 -12.12 -15.49
CA GLN A 112 12.24 -11.80 -14.87
C GLN A 112 12.10 -10.77 -13.73
N GLN A 113 11.34 -9.70 -13.94
CA GLN A 113 11.08 -8.71 -12.88
C GLN A 113 10.23 -9.32 -11.77
N ALA A 114 9.22 -10.13 -12.13
CA ALA A 114 8.44 -10.87 -11.15
C ALA A 114 9.33 -11.73 -10.26
N ARG A 115 10.22 -12.51 -10.88
CA ARG A 115 11.17 -13.39 -10.18
C ARG A 115 12.09 -12.59 -9.25
N HIS A 116 12.71 -11.52 -9.74
CA HIS A 116 13.59 -10.67 -8.93
C HIS A 116 12.93 -10.17 -7.65
N TRP A 117 11.73 -9.58 -7.76
CA TRP A 117 11.04 -9.04 -6.59
C TRP A 117 10.52 -10.13 -5.65
N LEU A 118 10.07 -11.26 -6.18
CA LEU A 118 9.62 -12.37 -5.36
C LEU A 118 10.79 -13.08 -4.65
N GLU A 119 11.97 -13.18 -5.26
CA GLU A 119 13.18 -13.73 -4.62
C GLU A 119 13.58 -12.88 -3.41
N LEU A 120 13.60 -11.54 -3.55
CA LEU A 120 13.85 -10.64 -2.43
C LEU A 120 12.81 -10.78 -1.31
N ALA A 121 11.53 -10.85 -1.65
CA ALA A 121 10.48 -11.05 -0.66
C ALA A 121 10.58 -12.41 0.04
N ALA A 122 10.92 -13.47 -0.70
CA ALA A 122 11.09 -14.82 -0.16
C ALA A 122 12.30 -14.92 0.76
N ALA A 123 13.42 -14.27 0.41
CA ALA A 123 14.61 -14.17 1.26
C ALA A 123 14.32 -13.49 2.61
N GLN A 124 13.31 -12.62 2.65
CA GLN A 124 12.80 -11.98 3.88
C GLN A 124 11.72 -12.80 4.60
N GLY A 125 11.50 -14.07 4.22
CA GLY A 125 10.57 -14.98 4.89
C GLY A 125 9.13 -14.97 4.33
N SER A 126 8.87 -14.33 3.19
CA SER A 126 7.54 -14.38 2.58
C SER A 126 7.25 -15.74 1.95
N HIS A 127 6.52 -16.60 2.67
CA HIS A 127 6.05 -17.89 2.15
C HIS A 127 5.17 -17.75 0.90
N GLU A 128 4.42 -16.64 0.80
CA GLU A 128 3.61 -16.37 -0.38
C GLU A 128 4.48 -16.03 -1.60
N ALA A 129 5.59 -15.31 -1.40
CA ALA A 129 6.53 -15.03 -2.48
C ALA A 129 7.18 -16.33 -2.99
N ALA A 130 7.64 -17.19 -2.07
CA ALA A 130 8.21 -18.50 -2.41
C ALA A 130 7.23 -19.37 -3.23
N ARG A 131 5.95 -19.36 -2.85
CA ARG A 131 4.90 -20.08 -3.58
C ARG A 131 4.70 -19.53 -4.99
N LEU A 132 4.73 -18.20 -5.16
CA LEU A 132 4.58 -17.56 -6.46
C LEU A 132 5.80 -17.81 -7.36
N LEU A 133 7.01 -17.83 -6.80
CA LEU A 133 8.23 -18.20 -7.52
C LEU A 133 8.13 -19.61 -8.13
N GLY A 134 7.63 -20.58 -7.35
CA GLY A 134 7.44 -21.94 -7.85
C GLY A 134 6.42 -22.08 -8.97
N ARG A 135 5.53 -21.09 -9.14
CA ARG A 135 4.54 -21.04 -10.23
C ARG A 135 5.03 -20.28 -11.46
N LEU A 136 6.10 -19.50 -11.34
CA LEU A 136 6.65 -18.82 -12.49
C LEU A 136 7.26 -19.85 -13.46
N PRO A 137 7.09 -19.67 -14.78
CA PRO A 137 7.75 -20.52 -15.74
C PRO A 137 9.26 -20.46 -15.50
N LYS A 138 9.93 -21.62 -15.53
CA LYS A 138 11.39 -21.66 -15.55
C LYS A 138 11.83 -20.86 -16.77
N SER A 139 12.64 -19.84 -16.56
CA SER A 139 13.33 -19.15 -17.64
C SER A 139 14.13 -20.20 -18.41
N ALA A 140 13.69 -20.46 -19.65
CA ALA A 140 14.40 -21.31 -20.60
C ALA A 140 15.71 -20.65 -21.03
#